data_AF-A0A930SS19-F1
#
_entry.id   AF-A0A930SS19-F1
#
_cell.length_a   1.000
_cell.length_b   1.000
_cell.length_c   1.000
_cell.angle_alpha   90.00
_cell.angle_beta   90.00
_cell.angle_gamma   90.00
#
_symmetry.space_group_name_H-M   'P 1'
#
loop_
_entity.id
_entity.type
_entity.pdbx_description
1 polymer ?
#
loop_
_entity_poly.entity_id
_entity_poly.type
_entity_poly.pdbx_seq_one_letter_code
_entity_poly.pdbx_strand_id
1 'polypeptide(L)'
;MLSRQEYIEKFKGQLDEWNGEIDKLEVRAQKASEEMKQQFEAQRQKMEEQREAVQQRLSELQKASEASLEDLKKGFEGAWATFKESIEKAQSHFQWSGHF
;
A
#
# COMPACT_ATOMS: atom_id res chain seq x y z
N MET A 1 -9.49 -7.37 -22.05
CA MET A 1 -8.73 -7.69 -20.82
C MET A 1 -7.47 -6.85 -20.84
N LEU A 2 -7.04 -6.28 -19.71
CA LEU A 2 -5.72 -5.64 -19.63
C LEU A 2 -4.66 -6.71 -19.87
N SER A 3 -3.67 -6.40 -20.69
CA SER A 3 -2.47 -7.23 -20.84
C SER A 3 -1.74 -7.30 -19.50
N ARG A 4 -0.92 -8.34 -19.29
CA ARG A 4 -0.09 -8.46 -18.09
C ARG A 4 0.70 -7.18 -17.79
N GLN A 5 1.26 -6.58 -18.84
CA GLN A 5 2.02 -5.33 -18.73
C GLN A 5 1.14 -4.18 -18.24
N GLU A 6 -0.01 -3.97 -18.87
CA GLU A 6 -0.96 -2.92 -18.47
C GLU A 6 -1.49 -3.12 -17.04
N TYR A 7 -1.70 -4.38 -16.63
CA TYR A 7 -2.05 -4.71 -15.24
C TYR A 7 -0.94 -4.27 -14.28
N ILE A 8 0.31 -4.64 -14.54
CA ILE A 8 1.45 -4.25 -13.71
C ILE A 8 1.62 -2.74 -13.66
N GLU A 9 1.53 -2.05 -14.79
CA GLU A 9 1.67 -0.58 -14.86
C GLU A 9 0.57 0.14 -14.09
N LYS A 10 -0.69 -0.35 -14.20
CA LYS A 10 -1.80 0.17 -13.40
C LYS A 10 -1.47 0.13 -11.91
N PHE A 11 -1.03 -1.01 -11.38
CA PHE A 11 -0.76 -1.14 -9.95
C PHE A 11 0.49 -0.39 -9.50
N LYS A 12 1.50 -0.24 -10.37
CA LYS A 12 2.62 0.68 -10.10
C LYS A 12 2.13 2.12 -9.94
N GLY A 13 1.27 2.61 -10.84
CA GLY A 13 0.69 3.94 -10.71
C GLY A 13 -0.13 4.13 -9.43
N GLN A 14 -0.91 3.11 -9.03
CA GLN A 14 -1.63 3.16 -7.76
C GLN A 14 -0.70 3.12 -6.54
N LEU A 15 0.42 2.38 -6.63
CA LEU A 15 1.44 2.35 -5.58
C LEU A 15 2.09 3.72 -5.38
N ASP A 16 2.39 4.43 -6.46
CA ASP A 16 2.88 5.81 -6.43
C ASP A 16 1.85 6.77 -5.81
N GLU A 17 0.57 6.64 -6.16
CA GLU A 17 -0.50 7.43 -5.53
C GLU A 17 -0.53 7.23 -4.01
N TRP A 18 -0.45 5.97 -3.57
CA TRP A 18 -0.46 5.62 -2.15
C TRP A 18 0.79 6.05 -1.40
N ASN A 19 1.97 6.04 -2.02
CA ASN A 19 3.16 6.66 -1.43
C ASN A 19 2.91 8.14 -1.13
N GLY A 20 2.33 8.88 -2.08
CA GLY A 20 1.98 10.29 -1.88
C GLY A 20 0.94 10.52 -0.78
N GLU A 21 -0.02 9.61 -0.59
CA GLU A 21 -0.95 9.68 0.54
C GLU A 21 -0.28 9.40 1.89
N ILE A 22 0.66 8.45 1.96
CA ILE A 22 1.45 8.17 3.16
C ILE A 22 2.31 9.39 3.53
N ASP A 23 2.95 10.04 2.56
CA ASP A 23 3.70 11.30 2.78
C ASP A 23 2.80 12.39 3.38
N LYS A 24 1.57 12.55 2.90
CA LYS A 24 0.61 13.51 3.47
C LYS A 24 0.23 13.16 4.90
N LEU A 25 0.06 11.87 5.21
CA LEU A 25 -0.21 11.42 6.57
C LEU A 25 0.99 11.67 7.49
N GLU A 26 2.22 11.46 7.01
CA GLU A 26 3.45 11.74 7.75
C GLU A 26 3.55 13.22 8.13
N VAL A 27 3.30 14.13 7.17
CA VAL A 27 3.29 15.57 7.44
C VAL A 27 2.23 15.96 8.48
N ARG A 28 1.06 15.30 8.47
CA ARG A 28 0.01 15.51 9.49
C ARG A 28 0.44 14.97 10.85
N ALA A 29 1.02 13.78 10.91
CA ALA A 29 1.55 13.17 12.12
C ALA A 29 2.63 14.06 12.76
N GLN A 30 3.56 14.60 11.96
CA GLN A 30 4.61 15.51 12.41
C GLN A 30 4.08 16.78 13.10
N LYS A 31 2.87 17.21 12.77
CA LYS A 31 2.19 18.38 13.39
C LYS A 31 1.27 18.00 14.55
N ALA A 32 1.02 16.70 14.76
CA ALA A 32 0.19 16.20 15.84
C ALA A 32 1.00 15.96 17.13
N SER A 33 0.31 15.51 18.18
CA SER A 33 0.91 15.12 19.46
C SER A 33 1.92 13.97 19.29
N GLU A 34 2.86 13.86 20.23
CA GLU A 34 3.90 12.81 20.21
C GLU A 34 3.32 11.39 20.17
N GLU A 35 2.21 11.15 20.87
CA GLU A 35 1.49 9.87 20.83
C GLU A 35 1.01 9.53 19.40
N MET A 36 0.47 10.51 18.68
CA MET A 36 0.02 10.33 17.30
C MET A 36 1.17 10.09 16.33
N LYS A 37 2.35 10.71 16.59
CA LYS A 37 3.57 10.42 15.82
C LYS A 37 4.00 8.98 16.00
N GLN A 38 4.09 8.50 17.24
CA GLN A 38 4.50 7.11 17.53
C GLN A 38 3.52 6.09 16.91
N GLN A 39 2.21 6.36 16.99
CA GLN A 39 1.20 5.50 16.36
C GLN A 39 1.34 5.50 14.84
N PHE A 40 1.62 6.66 14.22
CA PHE A 40 1.86 6.74 12.80
C PHE A 40 3.14 6.00 12.39
N GLU A 41 4.25 6.16 13.12
CA GLU A 41 5.49 5.46 12.82
C GLU A 41 5.31 3.94 12.83
N ALA A 42 4.57 3.40 13.81
CA ALA A 42 4.24 1.97 13.86
C ALA A 42 3.39 1.53 12.65
N GLN A 43 2.38 2.32 12.28
CA GLN A 43 1.57 2.06 11.07
C GLN A 43 2.41 2.19 9.80
N ARG A 44 3.35 3.14 9.75
CA ARG A 44 4.24 3.39 8.61
C ARG A 44 5.12 2.19 8.36
N GLN A 45 5.78 1.65 9.39
CA GLN A 45 6.59 0.44 9.25
C GLN A 45 5.79 -0.72 8.65
N LYS A 46 4.58 -0.96 9.17
CA LYS A 46 3.69 -2.01 8.64
C LYS A 46 3.31 -1.76 7.17
N MET A 47 3.02 -0.52 6.80
CA MET A 47 2.72 -0.14 5.41
C MET A 47 3.94 -0.31 4.50
N GLU A 48 5.16 -0.03 4.99
CA GLU A 48 6.40 -0.25 4.24
C GLU A 48 6.63 -1.74 3.95
N GLU A 49 6.47 -2.63 4.95
CA GLU A 49 6.58 -4.08 4.75
C GLU A 49 5.57 -4.61 3.73
N GLN A 50 4.32 -4.12 3.80
CA GLN A 50 3.26 -4.49 2.86
C GLN A 50 3.53 -3.97 1.44
N ARG A 51 4.05 -2.74 1.32
CA ARG A 51 4.47 -2.16 0.04
C ARG A 51 5.54 -3.02 -0.61
N GLU A 52 6.55 -3.43 0.16
CA GLU A 52 7.62 -4.30 -0.34
C GLU A 52 7.06 -5.65 -0.81
N ALA A 53 6.15 -6.25 -0.05
CA ALA A 53 5.49 -7.50 -0.46
C ALA A 53 4.71 -7.34 -1.78
N VAL A 54 3.98 -6.22 -1.95
CA VAL A 54 3.28 -5.87 -3.20
C VAL A 54 4.27 -5.73 -4.36
N GLN A 55 5.39 -5.03 -4.16
CA GLN A 55 6.41 -4.84 -5.19
C GLN A 55 7.07 -6.17 -5.60
N GLN A 56 7.36 -7.03 -4.65
CA GLN A 56 7.88 -8.37 -4.90
C GLN A 56 6.89 -9.19 -5.75
N ARG A 57 5.60 -9.20 -5.37
CA ARG A 57 4.54 -9.90 -6.09
C ARG A 57 4.35 -9.38 -7.53
N LEU A 58 4.47 -8.07 -7.74
CA LEU A 58 4.48 -7.49 -9.10
C LEU A 58 5.67 -7.97 -9.93
N SER A 59 6.85 -8.08 -9.32
CA SER A 59 8.03 -8.61 -10.01
C SER A 59 7.87 -10.11 -10.34
N GLU A 60 7.22 -10.90 -9.47
CA GLU A 60 6.92 -12.31 -9.73
C GLU A 60 5.93 -12.44 -10.89
N LEU A 61 4.85 -11.64 -10.87
CA LEU A 61 3.87 -11.57 -11.96
C LEU A 61 4.50 -11.23 -13.30
N GLN A 62 5.45 -10.31 -13.33
CA GLN A 62 6.16 -9.93 -14.56
C GLN A 62 6.90 -11.13 -15.18
N LYS A 63 7.51 -11.97 -14.33
CA LYS A 63 8.33 -13.13 -14.72
C LYS A 63 7.53 -14.43 -14.87
N ALA A 64 6.24 -14.41 -14.56
CA ALA A 64 5.39 -15.60 -14.52
C ALA A 64 5.24 -16.28 -15.90
N SER A 65 5.29 -17.61 -15.92
CA SER A 65 4.78 -18.39 -17.06
C SER A 65 3.25 -18.34 -17.11
N GLU A 66 2.65 -18.61 -18.27
CA GLU A 66 1.19 -18.64 -18.42
C GLU A 66 0.52 -19.61 -17.42
N ALA A 67 1.12 -20.78 -17.19
CA ALA A 67 0.63 -21.80 -16.27
C ALA A 67 0.60 -21.38 -14.78
N SER A 68 1.36 -20.35 -14.39
CA SER A 68 1.43 -19.87 -13.00
C SER A 68 0.86 -18.46 -12.83
N LEU A 69 0.39 -17.84 -13.92
CA LEU A 69 -0.03 -16.45 -13.93
C LEU A 69 -1.25 -16.22 -13.02
N GLU A 70 -2.22 -17.13 -13.04
CA GLU A 70 -3.44 -16.98 -12.25
C GLU A 70 -3.18 -17.09 -10.74
N ASP A 71 -2.36 -18.05 -10.30
CA ASP A 71 -2.02 -18.22 -8.88
C ASP A 71 -1.21 -17.03 -8.35
N LEU A 72 -0.22 -16.56 -9.12
CA LEU A 72 0.56 -15.38 -8.76
C LEU A 72 -0.30 -14.11 -8.71
N LYS A 73 -1.31 -14.01 -9.59
CA LYS A 73 -2.25 -12.89 -9.59
C LYS A 73 -3.11 -12.89 -8.33
N LYS A 74 -3.64 -14.04 -7.90
CA LYS A 74 -4.39 -14.15 -6.64
C LYS A 74 -3.51 -13.76 -5.43
N GLY A 75 -2.26 -14.22 -5.41
CA GLY A 75 -1.31 -13.86 -4.36
C GLY A 75 -1.02 -12.36 -4.31
N PHE A 76 -0.85 -11.73 -5.48
CA PHE A 76 -0.72 -10.29 -5.61
C PHE A 76 -1.98 -9.55 -5.12
N GLU A 77 -3.17 -9.97 -5.54
CA GLU A 77 -4.44 -9.32 -5.18
C GLU A 77 -4.68 -9.36 -3.66
N GLY A 78 -4.31 -10.45 -2.99
CA GLY A 78 -4.36 -10.54 -1.52
C GLY A 78 -3.38 -9.58 -0.82
N ALA A 79 -2.14 -9.50 -1.30
CA ALA A 79 -1.15 -8.55 -0.76
C ALA A 79 -1.61 -7.10 -1.00
N TRP A 80 -2.14 -6.81 -2.18
CA TRP A 80 -2.66 -5.49 -2.54
C TRP A 80 -3.84 -5.08 -1.67
N ALA A 81 -4.81 -5.97 -1.43
CA ALA A 81 -5.95 -5.69 -0.56
C ALA A 81 -5.51 -5.39 0.88
N THR A 82 -4.54 -6.15 1.39
CA THR A 82 -3.98 -5.95 2.74
C THR A 82 -3.27 -4.60 2.88
N PHE A 83 -2.51 -4.21 1.86
CA PHE A 83 -1.85 -2.92 1.81
C PHE A 83 -2.86 -1.76 1.75
N LYS A 84 -3.87 -1.88 0.88
CA LYS A 84 -4.97 -0.90 0.77
C LYS A 84 -5.65 -0.66 2.10
N GLU A 85 -6.03 -1.74 2.77
CA GLU A 85 -6.73 -1.68 4.04
C GLU A 85 -5.91 -0.94 5.11
N SER A 86 -4.60 -1.12 5.11
CA SER A 86 -3.73 -0.47 6.10
C SER A 86 -3.63 1.04 5.89
N ILE A 87 -3.59 1.49 4.62
CA ILE A 87 -3.66 2.91 4.29
C ILE A 87 -5.02 3.51 4.65
N GLU A 88 -6.12 2.84 4.27
CA GLU A 88 -7.48 3.31 4.59
C GLU A 88 -7.70 3.43 6.10
N LYS A 89 -7.16 2.48 6.87
CA LYS A 89 -7.14 2.55 8.34
C LYS A 89 -6.33 3.73 8.84
N ALA A 90 -5.11 3.94 8.34
CA ALA A 90 -4.29 5.08 8.73
C ALA A 90 -5.01 6.41 8.43
N GLN A 91 -5.57 6.58 7.24
CA GLN A 91 -6.35 7.77 6.87
C GLN A 91 -7.55 8.00 7.80
N SER A 92 -8.32 6.94 8.09
CA SER A 92 -9.51 7.02 8.95
C SER A 92 -9.15 7.41 10.38
N HIS A 93 -8.06 6.85 10.93
CA HIS A 93 -7.54 7.23 12.24
C HIS A 93 -7.22 8.73 12.28
N PHE A 94 -6.51 9.25 11.28
CA PHE A 94 -6.16 10.67 11.22
C PHE A 94 -7.37 11.61 11.00
N GLN A 95 -8.39 11.17 10.27
CA GLN A 95 -9.63 11.94 10.12
C GLN A 95 -10.39 12.07 11.46
N TRP A 96 -10.43 11.00 12.25
CA TRP A 96 -11.15 11.02 13.53
C TRP A 96 -10.37 11.76 14.63
N SER A 97 -9.05 11.63 14.66
CA SER A 97 -8.17 12.33 15.61
C SER A 97 -8.12 13.85 15.43
N GLY A 98 -8.52 14.38 14.26
CA GLY A 98 -8.57 15.82 13.98
C GLY A 98 -9.83 16.55 14.45
N HIS A 99 -10.78 15.84 15.08
CA HIS A 99 -12.05 16.41 15.58
C HIS A 99 -11.99 16.84 17.06
N PHE A 100 -10.80 17.01 17.66
CA PHE A 100 -10.66 17.43 19.05
C PHE A 100 -9.85 18.72 19.18
#